data_AF-A0A1H4HC07-F1
#
_entry.id   AF-A0A1H4HC07-F1
#
_cell.length_a   1.000
_cell.length_b   1.000
_cell.length_c   1.000
_cell.angle_alpha   90.00
_cell.angle_beta   90.00
_cell.angle_gamma   90.00
#
_symmetry.space_group_name_H-M   'P 1'
#
loop_
_entity.id
_entity.type
_entity.pdbx_description
1 polymer ?
#
loop_
_entity_poly.entity_id
_entity_poly.type
_entity_poly.pdbx_seq_one_letter_code
_entity_poly.pdbx_strand_id
1 'polypeptide(L)'
;MSDKAGLSIKGESIQSLYGSYLKQLFLVNRRYQRKLVWTVEEKRSFINSIVSGYPVPLVLLAEVSKVNDRKLEIIDGMQRMNAIMSFIDQEFDLDGQYFDLDTMADTKILKDNGVIKQKS
;
A
#
# COMPACT_ATOMS: atom_id res chain seq x y z
N MET A 1 -16.12 -26.62 16.79
CA MET A 1 -15.27 -25.51 17.28
C MET A 1 -15.23 -24.49 16.16
N SER A 2 -15.95 -23.38 16.30
CA SER A 2 -15.97 -22.31 15.29
C SER A 2 -14.89 -21.33 15.70
N ASP A 3 -13.81 -21.26 14.92
CA ASP A 3 -12.81 -20.21 15.05
C ASP A 3 -13.53 -18.87 14.85
N LYS A 4 -13.67 -18.12 15.94
CA LYS A 4 -14.01 -16.70 15.84
C LYS A 4 -12.86 -16.06 15.06
N ALA A 5 -13.14 -15.54 13.87
CA ALA A 5 -12.24 -14.63 13.19
C ALA A 5 -11.96 -13.45 14.14
N GLY A 6 -10.85 -13.54 14.87
CA GLY A 6 -10.47 -12.56 15.86
C GLY A 6 -9.97 -11.30 15.17
N LEU A 7 -10.42 -10.14 15.64
CA LEU A 7 -9.80 -8.87 15.27
C LEU A 7 -8.33 -8.91 15.74
N SER A 8 -7.40 -8.84 14.79
CA SER A 8 -5.97 -8.74 15.08
C SER A 8 -5.48 -7.37 14.61
N ILE A 9 -4.97 -6.57 15.55
CA ILE A 9 -4.23 -5.35 15.21
C ILE A 9 -2.76 -5.75 15.08
N LYS A 10 -2.16 -5.50 13.93
CA LYS A 10 -0.75 -5.81 13.65
C LYS A 10 -0.04 -4.55 13.20
N GLY A 11 1.16 -4.33 13.72
CA GLY A 11 2.10 -3.40 13.12
C GLY A 11 2.78 -4.10 11.95
N GLU A 12 2.62 -3.58 10.75
CA GLU A 12 3.28 -4.06 9.53
C GLU A 12 4.14 -2.92 8.96
N SER A 13 5.33 -3.25 8.46
CA SER A 13 6.17 -2.26 7.79
C SER A 13 5.64 -1.97 6.38
N ILE A 14 5.94 -0.77 5.86
CA ILE A 14 5.63 -0.42 4.47
C ILE A 14 6.31 -1.38 3.49
N GLN A 15 7.52 -1.86 3.79
CA GLN A 15 8.21 -2.86 2.98
C GLN A 15 7.42 -4.19 2.89
N SER A 16 6.93 -4.71 4.02
CA SER A 16 6.08 -5.93 4.05
C SER A 16 4.81 -5.74 3.23
N LEU A 17 4.17 -4.57 3.37
CA LEU A 17 2.95 -4.21 2.66
C LEU A 17 3.19 -4.08 1.14
N TYR A 18 4.29 -3.44 0.74
CA TYR A 18 4.66 -3.29 -0.67
C TYR A 18 5.01 -4.64 -1.30
N GLY A 19 5.75 -5.51 -0.61
CA GLY A 19 5.99 -6.88 -1.08
C GLY A 19 4.69 -7.68 -1.27
N SER A 20 3.70 -7.49 -0.41
CA SER A 20 2.37 -8.09 -0.56
C SER A 20 1.58 -7.51 -1.74
N TYR A 21 1.76 -6.22 -2.03
CA TYR A 21 1.20 -5.55 -3.19
C TYR A 21 1.80 -6.09 -4.49
N LEU A 22 3.14 -6.21 -4.57
CA LEU A 22 3.85 -6.80 -5.72
C LEU A 22 3.41 -8.25 -6.00
N LYS A 23 3.16 -9.03 -4.95
CA LYS A 23 2.64 -10.41 -5.03
C LYS A 23 1.14 -10.49 -5.35
N GLN A 24 0.46 -9.36 -5.55
CA GLN A 24 -0.98 -9.29 -5.82
C GLN A 24 -1.82 -10.05 -4.77
N LEU A 25 -1.48 -9.90 -3.49
CA LEU A 25 -2.18 -10.55 -2.39
C LEU A 25 -3.45 -9.81 -1.96
N PHE A 26 -3.61 -8.54 -2.36
CA PHE A 26 -4.77 -7.74 -1.99
C PHE A 26 -5.96 -7.96 -2.93
N LEU A 27 -7.14 -8.12 -2.34
CA LEU A 27 -8.41 -8.21 -3.04
C LEU A 27 -9.24 -6.96 -2.79
N VAL A 28 -9.91 -6.49 -3.84
CA VAL A 28 -10.79 -5.31 -3.79
C VAL A 28 -12.18 -5.72 -4.23
N ASN A 29 -13.14 -5.69 -3.31
CA ASN A 29 -14.51 -6.04 -3.61
C ASN A 29 -15.24 -4.89 -4.30
N ARG A 30 -15.40 -5.01 -5.61
CA ARG A 30 -16.00 -3.97 -6.47
C ARG A 30 -17.50 -3.75 -6.24
N ARG A 31 -18.19 -4.60 -5.45
CA ARG A 31 -19.62 -4.42 -5.16
C ARG A 31 -19.89 -3.22 -4.25
N TYR A 32 -18.98 -2.93 -3.33
CA TYR A 32 -19.14 -1.83 -2.38
C TYR A 32 -17.92 -0.90 -2.32
N GLN A 33 -16.75 -1.32 -2.78
CA GLN A 33 -15.58 -0.46 -2.70
C GLN A 33 -15.66 0.68 -3.72
N ARG A 34 -15.45 1.92 -3.24
CA ARG A 34 -15.45 3.10 -4.09
C ARG A 34 -14.29 3.06 -5.08
N LYS A 35 -14.46 3.73 -6.22
CA LYS A 35 -13.37 3.92 -7.20
C LYS A 35 -12.22 4.69 -6.54
N LEU A 36 -11.01 4.48 -7.03
CA LEU A 36 -9.87 5.33 -6.72
C LEU A 36 -10.14 6.70 -7.34
N VAL A 37 -10.41 7.70 -6.51
CA VAL A 37 -10.82 9.05 -6.95
C VAL A 37 -9.90 10.14 -6.43
N TRP A 38 -8.94 9.79 -5.55
CA TRP A 38 -7.93 10.74 -5.13
C TRP A 38 -7.08 11.18 -6.32
N THR A 39 -7.08 12.49 -6.51
CA THR A 39 -6.14 13.22 -7.37
C THR A 39 -4.72 13.05 -6.86
N VAL A 40 -3.74 13.38 -7.70
CA VAL A 40 -2.32 13.39 -7.30
C VAL A 40 -2.10 14.32 -6.10
N GLU A 41 -2.77 15.48 -6.06
CA GLU A 41 -2.63 16.42 -4.93
C GLU A 41 -3.20 15.86 -3.62
N GLU A 42 -4.31 15.14 -3.66
CA GLU A 42 -4.85 14.46 -2.47
C GLU A 42 -3.92 13.34 -1.99
N LYS A 43 -3.34 12.57 -2.92
CA LYS A 43 -2.30 11.57 -2.59
C LYS A 43 -1.08 12.25 -1.95
N ARG A 44 -0.58 13.34 -2.53
CA ARG A 44 0.56 14.11 -2.02
C ARG A 44 0.28 14.67 -0.63
N SER A 45 -0.91 15.24 -0.41
CA SER A 45 -1.36 15.72 0.91
C SER A 45 -1.39 14.60 1.97
N PHE A 46 -1.82 13.41 1.58
CA PHE A 46 -1.79 12.25 2.47
C PHE A 46 -0.37 11.80 2.80
N ILE A 47 0.54 11.71 1.82
CA ILE A 47 1.95 11.39 2.08
C ILE A 47 2.61 12.46 2.95
N ASN A 48 2.35 13.74 2.68
CA ASN A 48 2.84 14.84 3.50
C ASN A 48 2.39 14.72 4.96
N SER A 49 1.15 14.27 5.19
CA SER A 49 0.63 14.03 6.54
C SER A 49 1.43 12.96 7.28
N ILE A 50 1.79 11.87 6.59
CA ILE A 50 2.63 10.79 7.14
C ILE A 50 4.03 11.32 7.47
N VAL A 51 4.68 12.02 6.54
CA VAL A 51 6.03 12.58 6.72
C VAL A 51 6.07 13.59 7.88
N SER A 52 5.01 14.38 8.03
CA SER A 52 4.86 15.35 9.11
C SER A 52 4.51 14.72 10.48
N GLY A 53 4.36 13.39 10.55
CA GLY A 53 4.07 12.69 11.80
C GLY A 53 2.63 12.85 12.30
N TYR A 54 1.69 13.30 11.45
CA TYR A 54 0.29 13.38 11.82
C TYR A 54 -0.32 11.97 11.95
N PRO A 55 -1.23 11.75 12.91
CA PRO A 55 -1.90 10.47 13.05
C PRO A 55 -2.76 10.18 11.81
N VAL A 56 -2.56 9.00 11.22
CA VAL A 56 -3.41 8.48 10.14
C VAL A 56 -4.26 7.32 10.66
N PRO A 57 -5.51 7.15 10.18
CA PRO A 57 -6.33 6.02 10.60
C PRO A 57 -5.67 4.67 10.25
N LEU A 58 -6.13 3.58 10.86
CA LEU A 58 -5.67 2.24 10.48
C LEU A 58 -6.21 1.82 9.11
N VAL A 59 -5.55 0.88 8.45
CA VAL A 59 -6.07 0.16 7.27
C VAL A 59 -6.71 -1.14 7.77
N LEU A 60 -7.89 -1.47 7.26
CA LEU A 60 -8.61 -2.68 7.67
C LEU A 60 -8.55 -3.74 6.57
N LEU A 61 -7.98 -4.89 6.89
CA LEU A 61 -7.84 -6.03 5.99
C LEU A 61 -8.57 -7.24 6.57
N ALA A 62 -9.29 -7.97 5.72
CA ALA A 62 -9.90 -9.25 6.06
C ALA A 62 -9.16 -10.40 5.38
N GLU A 63 -8.83 -11.43 6.13
CA GLU A 63 -8.24 -12.63 5.57
C GLU A 63 -9.34 -13.50 4.95
N VAL A 64 -9.25 -13.72 3.64
CA VAL A 64 -10.25 -14.43 2.84
C VAL A 64 -9.59 -15.69 2.26
N SER A 65 -9.26 -16.64 3.11
CA SER A 65 -8.54 -17.85 2.71
C SER A 65 -9.41 -18.80 1.88
N LYS A 66 -8.85 -19.32 0.78
CA LYS A 66 -9.06 -20.72 0.36
C LYS A 66 -7.73 -21.46 0.54
N VAL A 67 -7.83 -22.76 0.79
CA VAL A 67 -6.82 -23.68 1.36
C VAL A 67 -5.35 -23.54 0.88
N ASN A 68 -5.04 -22.87 -0.23
CA ASN A 68 -3.67 -22.69 -0.74
C ASN A 68 -3.30 -21.27 -1.24
N ASP A 69 -4.14 -20.25 -1.06
CA ASP A 69 -3.83 -18.89 -1.53
C ASP A 69 -4.34 -17.85 -0.51
N ARG A 70 -3.44 -17.37 0.34
CA ARG A 70 -3.76 -16.39 1.37
C ARG A 70 -3.95 -15.03 0.70
N LYS A 71 -5.20 -14.58 0.64
CA LYS A 71 -5.57 -13.27 0.12
C LYS A 71 -6.09 -12.37 1.23
N LEU A 72 -5.80 -11.08 1.11
CA LEU A 72 -6.21 -10.03 2.04
C LEU A 72 -7.20 -9.10 1.34
N GLU A 73 -8.46 -9.15 1.73
CA GLU A 73 -9.45 -8.20 1.23
C GLU A 73 -9.30 -6.85 1.93
N ILE A 74 -9.21 -5.77 1.14
CA ILE A 74 -9.17 -4.40 1.65
C ILE A 74 -10.59 -3.96 1.99
N ILE A 75 -10.89 -3.87 3.28
CA ILE A 75 -12.17 -3.41 3.80
C ILE A 75 -12.20 -1.88 3.88
N ASP A 76 -11.13 -1.28 4.42
CA ASP A 76 -10.96 0.16 4.51
C ASP A 76 -9.51 0.58 4.21
N GLY A 77 -9.31 1.82 3.75
CA GLY A 77 -7.99 2.37 3.50
C GLY A 77 -7.49 2.25 2.06
N MET A 78 -8.36 1.90 1.11
CA MET A 78 -8.00 1.70 -0.30
C MET A 78 -7.27 2.90 -0.94
N GLN A 79 -7.77 4.13 -0.73
CA GLN A 79 -7.12 5.34 -1.28
C GLN A 79 -5.74 5.58 -0.65
N ARG A 80 -5.62 5.31 0.65
CA ARG A 80 -4.40 5.49 1.44
C ARG A 80 -3.31 4.50 1.04
N MET A 81 -3.69 3.23 0.89
CA MET A 81 -2.81 2.20 0.32
C MET A 81 -2.39 2.60 -1.09
N ASN A 82 -3.32 3.02 -1.95
CA ASN A 82 -2.97 3.44 -3.31
C ASN A 82 -2.02 4.64 -3.32
N ALA A 83 -2.21 5.65 -2.47
CA ALA A 83 -1.30 6.79 -2.37
C ALA A 83 0.13 6.34 -2.02
N ILE A 84 0.29 5.43 -1.05
CA ILE A 84 1.60 4.89 -0.65
C ILE A 84 2.24 4.10 -1.78
N MET A 85 1.53 3.16 -2.40
CA MET A 85 2.09 2.35 -3.49
C MET A 85 2.46 3.22 -4.69
N SER A 86 1.57 4.13 -5.10
CA SER A 86 1.82 5.10 -6.19
C SER A 86 3.05 5.97 -5.93
N PHE A 87 3.28 6.41 -4.68
CA PHE A 87 4.46 7.20 -4.34
C PHE A 87 5.75 6.37 -4.47
N ILE A 88 5.74 5.13 -3.98
CA ILE A 88 6.87 4.19 -4.09
C ILE A 88 7.14 3.84 -5.57
N ASP A 89 6.09 3.61 -6.35
CA ASP A 89 6.12 3.30 -7.79
C ASP A 89 6.52 4.51 -8.66
N GLN A 90 6.96 5.62 -8.04
CA GLN A 90 7.43 6.83 -8.71
C GLN A 90 6.34 7.54 -9.53
N GLU A 91 5.05 7.37 -9.20
CA GLU A 91 3.97 7.99 -9.98
C GLU A 91 3.88 9.51 -9.77
N PHE A 92 4.28 10.00 -8.59
CA PHE A 92 4.32 11.42 -8.24
C PHE A 92 5.42 11.70 -7.20
N ASP A 93 5.84 12.96 -7.12
CA ASP A 93 6.80 13.47 -6.14
C ASP A 93 6.10 14.12 -4.94
N LEU A 94 6.83 14.32 -3.85
CA LEU A 94 6.48 15.25 -2.77
C LEU A 94 7.52 16.37 -2.77
N ASP A 95 7.09 17.60 -3.08
CA ASP A 95 7.96 18.79 -3.14
C ASP A 95 9.23 18.60 -4.01
N GLY A 96 9.06 17.97 -5.17
CA GLY A 96 10.13 17.67 -6.11
C GLY A 96 10.97 16.43 -5.75
N GLN A 97 10.64 15.72 -4.67
CA GLN A 97 11.36 14.52 -4.25
C GLN A 97 10.51 13.27 -4.49
N TYR A 98 11.04 12.35 -5.29
CA TYR A 98 10.47 11.02 -5.45
C TYR A 98 10.95 10.09 -4.34
N PHE A 99 10.21 9.00 -4.10
CA PHE A 99 10.66 7.95 -3.19
C PHE A 99 12.04 7.42 -3.61
N ASP A 100 12.96 7.24 -2.66
CA ASP A 100 14.28 6.67 -2.95
C ASP A 100 14.18 5.15 -3.06
N LEU A 101 14.33 4.66 -4.28
CA LEU A 101 14.22 3.23 -4.58
C LEU A 101 15.33 2.38 -3.96
N ASP A 102 16.45 2.96 -3.51
CA ASP A 102 17.49 2.21 -2.80
C ASP A 102 17.15 1.93 -1.32
N THR A 103 16.09 2.55 -0.79
CA THR A 103 15.72 2.44 0.63
C THR A 103 15.11 1.07 0.99
N MET A 104 14.40 0.40 0.07
CA MET A 104 13.79 -0.91 0.33
C MET A 104 14.37 -1.99 -0.57
N ALA A 105 14.50 -3.22 -0.04
CA ALA A 105 15.07 -4.34 -0.78
C ALA A 105 14.29 -4.63 -2.09
N ASP A 106 12.95 -4.65 -2.02
CA ASP A 106 12.11 -4.91 -3.19
C ASP A 106 12.24 -3.83 -4.26
N THR A 107 12.23 -2.54 -3.87
CA THR A 107 12.36 -1.43 -4.82
C THR A 107 13.74 -1.39 -5.46
N LYS A 108 14.78 -1.71 -4.69
CA LYS A 108 16.15 -1.79 -5.20
C LYS A 108 16.29 -2.89 -6.23
N ILE A 109 15.77 -4.09 -5.95
CA ILE A 109 15.78 -5.21 -6.90
C ILE A 109 15.00 -4.85 -8.18
N LEU A 110 13.83 -4.22 -8.05
CA LEU A 110 13.05 -3.78 -9.21
C LEU A 110 13.78 -2.71 -10.03
N LYS A 111 14.50 -1.79 -9.37
CA LYS A 111 15.34 -0.79 -10.04
C LYS A 111 16.52 -1.42 -10.77
N ASP A 112 17.26 -2.31 -10.10
CA ASP A 112 18.44 -2.98 -10.65
C ASP A 112 18.07 -3.84 -11.88
N ASN A 113 16.87 -4.44 -11.87
CA ASN A 113 16.31 -5.19 -13.00
C ASN A 113 15.66 -4.31 -14.07
N GLY A 114 15.63 -2.98 -13.89
CA GLY A 114 15.07 -2.02 -14.83
C GLY A 114 13.53 -2.01 -14.92
N VAL A 115 12.83 -2.64 -13.96
CA VAL A 115 11.35 -2.70 -13.91
C VAL A 115 10.77 -1.35 -13.53
N ILE A 116 11.38 -0.67 -12.56
CA ILE A 116 11.08 0.71 -12.17
C ILE A 116 12.34 1.55 -12.29
N LYS A 117 12.19 2.86 -12.50
CA LYS A 117 13.33 3.78 -12.67
C LYS A 117 13.24 4.90 -11.65
N GLN A 118 14.36 5.22 -11.01
CA GLN A 118 14.44 6.38 -10.13
C GLN A 118 14.12 7.63 -10.94
N LYS A 119 13.12 8.39 -10.49
CA LYS A 119 12.84 9.73 -11.01
C LYS A 119 13.57 10.76 -10.16
N SER A 120 13.91 11.88 -10.80
CA SER A 120 14.66 13.01 -10.24
C SER A 120 13.89 14.29 -10.38
#